data_AF-A0A7C5MLA9-F1
#
_entry.id   AF-A0A7C5MLA9-F1
#
_cell.length_a   1.000
_cell.length_b   1.000
_cell.length_c   1.000
_cell.angle_alpha   90.00
_cell.angle_beta   90.00
_cell.angle_gamma   90.00
#
_symmetry.space_group_name_H-M   'P 1'
#
loop_
_entity.id
_entity.type
_entity.pdbx_description
1 polymer ?
#
loop_
_entity_poly.entity_id
_entity_poly.type
_entity_poly.pdbx_seq_one_letter_code
_entity_poly.pdbx_strand_id
1 'polypeptide(L)'
;MEEISREVCVEKRYYIKVIKRKKYKKSCNCRHPIITAETPNKLIPKSKFSLSFWVDVGINKYKNHMPVERQVSDMREYGVIVKSGTIFGGLKKIYFEYIARLYQVLF
;
A
#
# COMPACT_ATOMS: atom_id res chain seq x y z
N MET A 1 33.18 -22.46 -27.74
CA MET A 1 31.94 -23.00 -27.14
C MET A 1 31.57 -22.06 -26.04
N GLU A 2 30.36 -21.50 -26.08
CA GLU A 2 29.87 -20.61 -25.05
C GLU A 2 28.95 -21.42 -24.14
N GLU A 3 29.31 -21.52 -22.86
CA GLU A 3 28.56 -22.29 -21.87
C GLU A 3 27.66 -21.33 -21.09
N ILE A 4 26.35 -21.52 -21.19
CA ILE A 4 25.36 -20.63 -20.57
C ILE A 4 24.77 -21.31 -19.33
N SER A 5 25.18 -20.85 -18.15
CA SER A 5 24.57 -21.20 -16.87
C SER A 5 23.43 -20.24 -16.51
N ARG A 6 22.38 -20.74 -15.84
CA ARG A 6 21.21 -19.96 -15.40
C ARG A 6 20.89 -20.31 -13.95
N GLU A 7 20.60 -19.29 -13.15
CA GLU A 7 20.22 -19.42 -11.73
C GLU A 7 18.92 -18.67 -11.45
N VAL A 8 18.13 -19.18 -10.50
CA VAL A 8 16.89 -18.54 -10.02
C VAL A 8 17.19 -17.77 -8.74
N CYS A 9 17.04 -16.45 -8.79
CA CYS A 9 17.27 -15.56 -7.64
C CYS A 9 15.93 -15.07 -7.05
N VAL A 10 15.92 -14.77 -5.74
CA VAL A 10 14.77 -14.19 -5.04
C VAL A 10 15.19 -12.92 -4.31
N GLU A 11 14.47 -11.82 -4.54
CA GLU A 11 14.65 -10.56 -3.82
C GLU A 11 13.29 -10.06 -3.29
N LYS A 12 13.27 -9.66 -2.02
CA LYS A 12 12.13 -8.96 -1.41
C LYS A 12 12.59 -7.59 -0.96
N ARG A 13 11.92 -6.54 -1.43
CA ARG A 13 12.31 -5.15 -1.18
C ARG A 13 11.13 -4.29 -0.73
N TYR A 14 11.34 -3.57 0.36
CA TYR A 14 10.47 -2.47 0.79
C TYR A 14 11.15 -1.14 0.51
N TYR A 15 10.38 -0.15 0.04
CA TYR A 15 10.89 1.17 -0.28
C TYR A 15 9.86 2.27 0.00
N ILE A 16 10.35 3.48 0.23
CA ILE A 16 9.51 4.66 0.43
C ILE A 16 9.29 5.35 -0.92
N LYS A 17 8.06 5.33 -1.42
CA LYS A 17 7.67 6.10 -2.60
C LYS A 17 7.37 7.55 -2.21
N VAL A 18 8.28 8.47 -2.53
CA VAL A 18 8.09 9.91 -2.32
C VAL A 18 7.45 10.54 -3.56
N ILE A 19 6.24 11.09 -3.41
CA ILE A 19 5.52 11.75 -4.51
C ILE A 19 5.67 13.27 -4.33
N LYS A 20 6.52 13.90 -5.15
CA LYS A 20 6.68 15.35 -5.19
C LYS A 20 5.77 15.93 -6.28
N ARG A 21 5.01 16.99 -5.95
CA ARG A 21 4.08 17.65 -6.88
C ARG A 21 4.36 19.14 -6.92
N LYS A 22 4.39 19.71 -8.12
CA LYS A 22 4.43 21.16 -8.29
C LYS A 22 3.03 21.71 -8.03
N LYS A 23 2.90 22.65 -7.11
CA LYS A 23 1.68 23.42 -6.89
C LYS A 23 1.88 24.82 -7.46
N TYR A 24 0.88 25.34 -8.16
CA TYR A 24 0.91 26.71 -8.62
C TYR A 24 0.65 27.65 -7.44
N LYS A 25 1.32 28.81 -7.44
CA LYS A 25 1.06 29.92 -6.51
C LYS A 25 0.30 30.99 -7.29
N LYS A 26 -0.68 31.63 -6.65
CA LYS A 26 -1.39 32.75 -7.28
C LYS A 26 -0.41 33.90 -7.52
N SER A 27 -0.36 34.40 -8.74
CA SER A 27 0.29 35.67 -9.09
C SER A 27 -0.70 36.83 -9.23
N CYS A 28 -2.00 36.55 -9.39
CA CYS A 28 -3.08 37.56 -9.44
C CYS A 28 -3.89 37.66 -8.15
N ASN A 29 -4.50 38.83 -7.92
CA ASN A 29 -5.43 39.09 -6.81
C ASN A 29 -6.88 38.59 -7.08
N CYS A 30 -7.02 37.75 -8.09
CA CYS A 30 -8.25 37.11 -8.54
C CYS A 30 -8.84 36.16 -7.46
N ARG A 31 -10.16 36.21 -7.24
CA ARG A 31 -10.84 35.42 -6.20
C ARG A 31 -10.90 33.91 -6.52
N HIS A 32 -10.71 33.48 -7.77
CA HIS A 32 -10.81 32.08 -8.19
C HIS A 32 -9.77 31.16 -7.51
N PRO A 33 -10.16 29.99 -6.98
CA PRO A 33 -9.22 29.05 -6.37
C PRO A 33 -8.30 28.40 -7.42
N ILE A 34 -7.09 28.01 -7.01
CA ILE A 34 -6.20 27.20 -7.86
C ILE A 34 -6.69 25.76 -7.83
N ILE A 35 -7.21 25.27 -8.95
CA ILE A 35 -7.58 23.87 -9.11
C ILE A 35 -6.28 23.08 -9.31
N THR A 36 -5.98 22.20 -8.36
CA THR A 36 -4.83 21.30 -8.44
C THR A 36 -5.34 19.87 -8.59
N ALA A 37 -4.73 19.08 -9.47
CA ALA A 37 -5.08 17.67 -9.59
C ALA A 37 -5.00 16.96 -8.22
N GLU A 38 -5.90 16.03 -7.94
CA GLU A 38 -5.91 15.30 -6.68
C GLU A 38 -4.72 14.34 -6.57
N THR A 39 -4.39 13.94 -5.34
CA THR A 39 -3.28 13.01 -5.09
C THR A 39 -3.70 11.62 -5.56
N PRO A 40 -2.80 10.77 -6.10
CA PRO A 40 -3.16 9.39 -6.41
C PRO A 40 -3.86 8.74 -5.21
N ASN A 41 -5.06 8.22 -5.45
CA ASN A 41 -5.89 7.66 -4.38
C ASN A 41 -5.15 6.50 -3.71
N LYS A 42 -5.02 6.58 -2.39
CA LYS A 42 -4.59 5.46 -1.55
C LYS A 42 -5.82 4.67 -1.16
N LEU A 43 -5.68 3.35 -1.01
CA LEU A 43 -6.77 2.48 -0.57
C LEU A 43 -7.37 2.96 0.76
N ILE A 44 -6.52 3.33 1.72
CA ILE A 44 -6.96 3.97 2.96
C ILE A 44 -6.52 5.43 2.90
N PRO A 45 -7.45 6.41 2.97
CA PRO A 45 -7.11 7.84 2.95
C PRO A 45 -6.07 8.19 4.03
N LYS A 46 -5.08 9.00 3.65
CA LYS A 46 -3.96 9.46 4.52
C LYS A 46 -3.09 8.32 5.10
N SER A 47 -3.23 7.09 4.64
CA SER A 47 -2.38 5.97 5.07
C SER A 47 -0.92 6.16 4.64
N LYS A 48 0.01 5.61 5.43
CA LYS A 48 1.44 5.55 5.07
C LYS A 48 1.74 4.47 4.02
N PHE A 49 0.82 3.52 3.84
CA PHE A 49 1.02 2.34 2.99
C PHE A 49 0.40 2.52 1.60
N SER A 50 1.04 1.94 0.58
CA SER A 50 0.55 1.89 -0.79
C SER A 50 -0.54 0.82 -0.97
N LEU A 51 -1.23 0.85 -2.11
CA LEU A 51 -2.13 -0.23 -2.50
C LEU A 51 -1.38 -1.57 -2.61
N SER A 52 -0.20 -1.59 -3.25
CA SER A 52 0.62 -2.80 -3.40
C SER A 52 0.98 -3.45 -2.06
N PHE A 53 1.24 -2.65 -1.02
CA PHE A 53 1.48 -3.15 0.32
C PHE A 53 0.25 -3.88 0.89
N TRP A 54 -0.95 -3.31 0.75
CA TRP A 54 -2.18 -3.95 1.23
C TRP A 54 -2.54 -5.20 0.45
N VAL A 55 -2.26 -5.23 -0.86
CA VAL A 55 -2.43 -6.43 -1.68
C VAL A 55 -1.53 -7.55 -1.19
N ASP A 56 -0.24 -7.28 -0.96
CA ASP A 56 0.71 -8.28 -0.43
C ASP A 56 0.29 -8.81 0.95
N VAL A 57 -0.10 -7.91 1.87
CA VAL A 57 -0.63 -8.28 3.20
C VAL A 57 -1.88 -9.15 3.08
N GLY A 58 -2.80 -8.79 2.19
CA GLY A 58 -4.06 -9.53 1.97
C GLY A 58 -3.80 -10.92 1.40
N ILE A 59 -2.96 -11.03 0.36
CA ILE A 59 -2.56 -12.32 -0.22
C ILE A 59 -1.92 -13.20 0.86
N ASN A 60 -0.95 -12.65 1.60
CA ASN A 60 -0.27 -13.40 2.63
C ASN A 60 -1.22 -13.86 3.75
N LYS A 61 -2.15 -13.00 4.17
CA LYS A 61 -3.10 -13.33 5.24
C LYS A 61 -4.14 -14.38 4.82
N TYR A 62 -4.76 -14.19 3.65
CA TYR A 62 -5.94 -14.96 3.25
C TYR A 62 -5.62 -16.11 2.31
N LYS A 63 -4.68 -15.94 1.36
CA LYS A 63 -4.30 -16.99 0.41
C LYS A 63 -3.20 -17.89 0.98
N ASN A 64 -2.18 -17.30 1.59
CA ASN A 64 -1.02 -18.06 2.09
C ASN A 64 -1.16 -18.46 3.57
N HIS A 65 -2.29 -18.10 4.21
CA HIS A 65 -2.56 -18.37 5.62
C HIS A 65 -1.46 -17.91 6.59
N MET A 66 -0.69 -16.89 6.22
CA MET A 66 0.40 -16.36 7.04
C MET A 66 -0.15 -15.43 8.14
N PRO A 67 0.10 -15.72 9.43
CA PRO A 67 -0.29 -14.84 10.53
C PRO A 67 0.29 -13.43 10.37
N VAL A 68 -0.44 -12.41 10.85
CA VAL A 68 -0.02 -11.00 10.70
C VAL A 68 1.27 -10.75 11.49
N GLU A 69 1.42 -11.40 12.63
CA GLU A 69 2.61 -11.35 13.49
C GLU A 69 3.84 -11.85 12.74
N ARG A 70 3.69 -12.92 11.95
CA ARG A 70 4.77 -13.44 11.10
C ARG A 70 5.11 -12.45 9.99
N GLN A 71 4.10 -11.89 9.32
CA GLN A 71 4.33 -10.85 8.31
C GLN A 71 5.08 -9.63 8.88
N VAL A 72 4.75 -9.22 10.11
CA VAL A 72 5.43 -8.12 10.81
C VAL A 72 6.87 -8.49 11.19
N SER A 73 7.12 -9.74 11.60
CA SER A 73 8.47 -10.27 11.82
C SER A 73 9.29 -10.20 10.54
N ASP A 74 8.76 -10.74 9.45
CA ASP A 74 9.42 -10.70 8.14
C ASP A 74 9.74 -9.24 7.75
N MET A 75 8.76 -8.33 7.83
CA MET A 75 8.97 -6.92 7.51
C MET A 75 10.12 -6.31 8.32
N ARG A 76 10.24 -6.67 9.60
CA ARG A 76 11.32 -6.19 10.48
C ARG A 76 12.68 -6.68 10.00
N GLU A 77 12.79 -7.93 9.54
CA GLU A 77 14.02 -8.49 8.97
C GLU A 77 14.47 -7.71 7.72
N TYR A 78 13.51 -7.23 6.92
CA TYR A 78 13.78 -6.35 5.77
C TYR A 78 13.85 -4.85 6.13
N GLY A 79 14.02 -4.51 7.41
CA GLY A 79 14.24 -3.13 7.88
C GLY A 79 12.98 -2.27 8.00
N VAL A 80 11.78 -2.86 7.92
CA VAL A 80 10.49 -2.15 8.00
C VAL A 80 9.80 -2.45 9.32
N ILE A 81 9.71 -1.42 10.17
CA ILE A 81 9.06 -1.54 11.49
C ILE A 81 7.60 -1.12 11.38
N VAL A 82 6.69 -2.09 11.47
CA VAL A 82 5.23 -1.87 11.52
C VAL A 82 4.66 -2.54 12.77
N LYS A 83 3.67 -1.91 13.41
CA LYS A 83 2.95 -2.51 14.54
C LYS A 83 1.84 -3.40 14.00
N SER A 84 1.66 -4.60 14.55
CA SER A 84 0.58 -5.53 14.15
C SER A 84 -0.80 -4.88 14.21
N GLY A 85 -1.07 -4.06 15.25
CA GLY A 85 -2.32 -3.31 15.37
C GLY A 85 -2.60 -2.36 14.21
N THR A 86 -1.56 -1.85 13.53
CA THR A 86 -1.72 -1.03 12.31
C THR A 86 -2.21 -1.88 11.14
N ILE A 87 -1.73 -3.11 11.00
CA ILE A 87 -2.17 -4.04 9.95
C ILE A 87 -3.60 -4.50 10.21
N PHE A 88 -3.91 -4.97 11.43
CA PHE A 88 -5.28 -5.37 11.79
C PHE A 88 -6.28 -4.24 11.63
N GLY A 89 -5.93 -3.03 12.12
CA GLY A 89 -6.77 -1.85 11.95
C GLY A 89 -6.99 -1.50 10.48
N GLY A 90 -5.97 -1.66 9.63
CA GLY A 90 -6.09 -1.46 8.19
C GLY A 90 -6.97 -2.50 7.50
N LEU A 91 -6.77 -3.79 7.79
CA LEU A 91 -7.62 -4.87 7.28
C LEU A 91 -9.08 -4.67 7.67
N LYS A 92 -9.35 -4.28 8.93
CA LYS A 92 -10.69 -3.96 9.41
C LYS A 92 -11.32 -2.83 8.59
N LYS A 93 -10.59 -1.73 8.35
CA LYS A 93 -11.06 -0.62 7.51
C LYS A 93 -11.36 -1.04 6.08
N ILE A 94 -10.46 -1.80 5.46
CA ILE A 94 -10.65 -2.28 4.09
C ILE A 94 -11.92 -3.13 4.00
N TYR A 95 -12.14 -4.00 4.99
CA TYR A 95 -13.34 -4.81 5.05
C TYR A 95 -14.61 -3.96 5.11
N PHE A 96 -14.72 -3.05 6.09
CA PHE A 96 -15.96 -2.28 6.28
C PHE A 96 -16.21 -1.24 5.18
N GLU A 97 -15.18 -0.61 4.63
CA GLU A 97 -15.34 0.46 3.64
C GLU A 97 -15.61 -0.08 2.24
N TYR A 98 -14.99 -1.20 1.86
CA TYR A 98 -15.01 -1.69 0.47
C TYR A 98 -15.68 -3.05 0.31
N ILE A 99 -15.34 -4.01 1.17
CA ILE A 99 -15.70 -5.41 0.96
C ILE A 99 -17.11 -5.73 1.49
N ALA A 100 -17.47 -5.20 2.66
CA ALA A 100 -18.76 -5.46 3.31
C ALA A 100 -19.93 -5.08 2.41
N ARG A 101 -19.83 -3.92 1.74
CA ARG A 101 -20.86 -3.46 0.80
C ARG A 101 -20.95 -4.37 -0.44
N LEU A 102 -19.84 -4.93 -0.92
CA LEU A 102 -19.85 -5.85 -2.05
C LEU A 102 -20.55 -7.16 -1.69
N TYR A 103 -20.30 -7.70 -0.49
CA TYR A 103 -20.98 -8.91 -0.02
C TYR A 103 -22.50 -8.72 0.08
N GLN A 104 -22.96 -7.54 0.49
CA GLN A 104 -24.40 -7.21 0.57
C GLN A 104 -25.10 -7.11 -0.80
N VAL A 105 -24.35 -6.92 -1.88
CA VAL A 105 -24.91 -6.79 -3.25
C VAL A 105 -24.84 -8.12 -4.00
N LEU A 106 -23.84 -8.95 -3.69
CA LEU A 106 -23.61 -10.23 -4.36
C LEU A 106 -24.39 -11.39 -3.73
N PHE A 107 -24.88 -11.23 -2.50
CA PHE A 107 -25.65 -12.22 -1.74
C PHE A 107 -26.85 -11.53 -1.09
#